data_AF-S9Q9D7-F1
#
_entry.id   AF-S9Q9D7-F1
#
_cell.length_a   1.000
_cell.length_b   1.000
_cell.length_c   1.000
_cell.angle_alpha   90.00
_cell.angle_beta   90.00
_cell.angle_gamma   90.00
#
_symmetry.space_group_name_H-M   'P 1'
#
loop_
_entity.id
_entity.type
_entity.pdbx_description
1 polymer ?
#
loop_
_entity_poly.entity_id
_entity_poly.type
_entity_poly.pdbx_seq_one_letter_code
_entity_poly.pdbx_strand_id
1 'polypeptide(L)'
;MSQKPILFGVGGLVVGSVFGFLLGGQASEGRVGAALERALAPSQEAEAEAASAQQEAMTAQQETLAAMQERLAALEEAMPEGGASAEDVQSAVSEQLAGFEESLSARLAELSEATQSQAENLRGSLDELASGLEQSARVAAAAVASNGGGGGGGATEGMEVTEPLTVGQTALFAEGGVRAFVSRINAQAGSVRLSINGETTEIGVGGAAPVSIEAGDCSVAVMGLESEGVTLGSDCSDAQPSGAMEGDAEAAGSAPPAPEEGFGVGEVAQLADGALRVFVSGMAQDGTAARIAVNGVTTQVVGSGESVEVQSGEQSCTVTVTGVGDGMVGLEGACG
;
A
#
# COMPACT_ATOMS: atom_id res chain seq x y z
N MET A 1 17.18 29.72 -4.24
CA MET A 1 17.82 28.52 -3.66
C MET A 1 17.20 28.31 -2.28
N SER A 2 16.20 27.46 -2.17
CA SER A 2 15.47 27.20 -0.92
C SER A 2 15.62 25.71 -0.61
N GLN A 3 16.39 25.38 0.42
CA GLN A 3 16.57 24.00 0.89
C GLN A 3 15.57 23.75 2.02
N LYS A 4 14.63 22.83 1.79
CA LYS A 4 13.77 22.24 2.82
C LYS A 4 14.50 21.06 3.46
N PRO A 5 14.61 20.96 4.79
CA PRO A 5 15.06 19.73 5.42
C PRO A 5 13.93 18.69 5.41
N ILE A 6 14.28 17.49 4.94
CA ILE A 6 13.44 16.28 4.96
C ILE A 6 13.50 15.73 6.37
N LEU A 7 12.34 15.66 7.01
CA LEU A 7 12.14 15.13 8.36
C LEU A 7 11.86 13.63 8.24
N PHE A 8 12.85 12.80 8.55
CA PHE A 8 12.68 11.35 8.74
C PHE A 8 12.15 11.11 10.16
N GLY A 9 10.85 10.86 10.28
CA GLY A 9 10.21 10.37 11.49
C GLY A 9 9.81 8.91 11.32
N VAL A 10 10.52 8.01 12.00
CA VAL A 10 10.07 6.62 12.24
C VAL A 10 8.99 6.72 13.32
N GLY A 11 7.72 6.74 12.93
CA GLY A 11 6.61 6.85 13.90
C GLY A 11 5.27 7.29 13.32
N GLY A 12 4.95 6.96 12.07
CA GLY A 12 3.72 7.40 11.41
C GLY A 12 3.01 6.28 10.68
N LEU A 13 2.58 5.21 11.37
CA LEU A 13 1.90 4.08 10.72
C LEU A 13 0.41 3.91 11.07
N VAL A 14 -0.24 4.78 11.86
CA VAL A 14 -1.66 4.52 12.24
C VAL A 14 -2.63 5.70 12.04
N VAL A 15 -2.30 6.70 11.22
CA VAL A 15 -3.25 7.83 10.95
C VAL A 15 -3.52 8.01 9.45
N GLY A 16 -3.82 6.91 8.76
CA GLY A 16 -4.12 6.91 7.32
C GLY A 16 -5.46 6.31 6.92
N SER A 17 -6.36 6.01 7.87
CA SER A 17 -7.54 5.16 7.61
C SER A 17 -8.91 5.76 7.97
N VAL A 18 -9.03 7.07 8.26
CA VAL A 18 -10.34 7.67 8.65
C VAL A 18 -10.74 8.91 7.83
N PHE A 19 -10.36 9.02 6.56
CA PHE A 19 -10.79 10.12 5.69
C PHE A 19 -11.51 9.67 4.41
N GLY A 20 -12.46 8.75 4.55
CA GLY A 20 -13.25 8.22 3.44
C GLY A 20 -14.72 7.95 3.78
N PHE A 21 -15.38 8.80 4.56
CA PHE A 21 -16.84 8.71 4.76
C PHE A 21 -17.46 10.11 4.92
N LEU A 22 -17.51 10.88 3.84
CA LEU A 22 -18.40 12.03 3.76
C LEU A 22 -18.92 12.19 2.33
N LEU A 23 -19.98 11.45 2.00
CA LEU A 23 -21.03 11.87 1.07
C LEU A 23 -22.28 11.01 1.34
N GLY A 24 -23.27 11.57 2.06
CA GLY A 24 -24.63 11.00 2.11
C GLY A 24 -25.36 11.07 3.46
N GLY A 25 -26.10 12.16 3.70
CA GLY A 25 -27.46 12.12 4.29
C GLY A 25 -27.67 11.86 5.79
N GLN A 26 -27.97 12.95 6.52
CA GLN A 26 -29.04 13.06 7.54
C GLN A 26 -29.05 12.07 8.74
N ALA A 27 -28.32 12.37 9.82
CA ALA A 27 -28.66 11.86 11.16
C ALA A 27 -28.07 12.68 12.35
N SER A 28 -28.90 13.54 12.96
CA SER A 28 -28.90 14.02 14.36
C SER A 28 -27.62 14.60 15.02
N GLU A 29 -27.61 15.93 15.20
CA GLU A 29 -26.60 16.79 15.86
C GLU A 29 -26.18 16.40 17.30
N GLY A 30 -26.91 15.53 18.01
CA GLY A 30 -26.62 15.19 19.41
C GLY A 30 -25.61 14.04 19.61
N ARG A 31 -25.43 13.17 18.62
CA ARG A 31 -24.58 11.95 18.76
C ARG A 31 -23.20 12.09 18.15
N VAL A 32 -23.03 13.02 17.21
CA VAL A 32 -21.74 13.30 16.56
C VAL A 32 -20.77 13.99 17.52
N GLY A 33 -21.24 14.89 18.40
CA GLY A 33 -20.40 15.54 19.40
C GLY A 33 -19.79 14.55 20.41
N ALA A 34 -20.62 13.67 20.98
CA ALA A 34 -20.15 12.67 21.94
C ALA A 34 -19.25 11.59 21.32
N ALA A 35 -19.43 11.26 20.03
CA ALA A 35 -18.57 10.32 19.31
C ALA A 35 -17.23 10.97 18.90
N LEU A 36 -17.26 12.25 18.52
CA LEU A 36 -16.07 13.01 18.16
C LEU A 36 -15.19 13.30 19.38
N GLU A 37 -15.78 13.61 20.53
CA GLU A 37 -15.07 13.84 21.80
C GLU A 37 -14.43 12.54 22.34
N ARG A 38 -15.10 11.40 22.15
CA ARG A 38 -14.57 10.07 22.49
C ARG A 38 -13.47 9.61 21.52
N ALA A 39 -13.47 10.10 20.28
CA ALA A 39 -12.44 9.82 19.28
C ALA A 39 -11.21 10.75 19.42
N LEU A 40 -11.39 11.96 19.96
CA LEU A 40 -10.32 12.96 20.15
C LEU A 40 -9.63 12.91 21.51
N ALA A 41 -10.24 12.25 22.51
CA ALA A 41 -9.59 12.00 23.80
C ALA A 41 -8.26 11.23 23.68
N PRO A 42 -8.16 10.10 22.95
CA PRO A 42 -6.90 9.35 22.86
C PRO A 42 -5.81 10.10 22.08
N SER A 43 -6.17 10.99 21.16
CA SER A 43 -5.18 11.81 20.44
C SER A 43 -4.61 12.94 21.29
N GLN A 44 -5.39 13.54 22.20
CA GLN A 44 -4.89 14.61 23.07
C GLN A 44 -4.00 14.10 24.20
N GLU A 45 -4.27 12.89 24.71
CA GLU A 45 -3.41 12.22 25.70
C GLU A 45 -2.07 11.81 25.06
N ALA A 46 -2.09 11.25 23.85
CA ALA A 46 -0.87 10.88 23.12
C ALA A 46 0.00 12.08 22.70
N GLU A 47 -0.61 13.22 22.37
CA GLU A 47 0.13 14.46 22.06
C GLU A 47 0.75 15.11 23.30
N ALA A 48 0.07 15.05 24.45
CA ALA A 48 0.62 15.56 25.72
C ALA A 48 1.82 14.71 26.18
N GLU A 49 1.74 13.39 26.01
CA GLU A 49 2.79 12.44 26.39
C GLU A 49 4.00 12.52 25.42
N ALA A 50 3.74 12.74 24.12
CA ALA A 50 4.79 13.01 23.14
C ALA A 50 5.48 14.36 23.37
N ALA A 51 4.74 15.40 23.77
CA ALA A 51 5.29 16.71 24.08
C ALA A 51 6.17 16.68 25.35
N SER A 52 5.76 15.96 26.39
CA SER A 52 6.59 15.78 27.60
C SER A 52 7.86 15.00 27.30
N ALA A 53 7.77 13.91 26.51
CA ALA A 53 8.93 13.14 26.09
C ALA A 53 9.92 13.98 25.24
N GLN A 54 9.40 14.84 24.35
CA GLN A 54 10.24 15.78 23.58
C GLN A 54 10.93 16.82 24.47
N GLN A 55 10.25 17.29 25.51
CA GLN A 55 10.79 18.29 26.42
C GLN A 55 11.86 17.71 27.35
N GLU A 56 11.68 16.47 27.82
CA GLU A 56 12.70 15.72 28.57
C GLU A 56 13.94 15.45 27.71
N ALA A 57 13.75 15.05 26.44
CA ALA A 57 14.86 14.85 25.52
C ALA A 57 15.67 16.13 25.27
N MET A 58 15.01 17.29 25.13
CA MET A 58 15.71 18.58 24.98
C MET A 58 16.45 19.01 26.26
N THR A 59 15.95 18.64 27.43
CA THR A 59 16.59 18.96 28.71
C THR A 59 17.84 18.11 28.91
N ALA A 60 17.75 16.81 28.65
CA ALA A 60 18.90 15.90 28.68
C ALA A 60 19.99 16.30 27.67
N GLN A 61 19.59 16.82 26.49
CA GLN A 61 20.52 17.31 25.48
C GLN A 61 21.22 18.61 25.92
N GLN A 62 20.53 19.49 26.65
CA GLN A 62 21.13 20.69 27.23
C GLN A 62 22.14 20.36 28.34
N GLU A 63 21.83 19.40 29.20
CA GLU A 63 22.77 18.96 30.25
C GLU A 63 24.03 18.32 29.68
N THR A 64 23.91 17.53 28.61
CA THR A 64 25.08 16.98 27.92
C THR A 64 25.94 18.06 27.27
N LEU A 65 25.33 19.10 26.72
CA LEU A 65 26.06 20.26 26.18
C LEU A 65 26.74 21.07 27.28
N ALA A 66 26.09 21.28 28.43
CA ALA A 66 26.70 21.96 29.57
C ALA A 66 27.91 21.20 30.11
N ALA A 67 27.79 19.87 30.26
CA ALA A 67 28.90 19.01 30.66
C ALA A 67 30.06 19.01 29.65
N MET A 68 29.79 19.13 28.34
CA MET A 68 30.84 19.28 27.33
C MET A 68 31.54 20.65 27.42
N GLN A 69 30.80 21.72 27.68
CA GLN A 69 31.36 23.06 27.83
C GLN A 69 32.28 23.16 29.06
N GLU A 70 31.89 22.56 30.17
CA GLU A 70 32.71 22.52 31.39
C GLU A 70 34.02 21.74 31.17
N ARG A 71 33.97 20.64 30.41
CA ARG A 71 35.18 19.90 29.99
C ARG A 71 36.09 20.72 29.07
N LEU A 72 35.51 21.51 28.16
CA LEU A 72 36.26 22.41 27.29
C LEU A 72 36.95 23.51 28.10
N ALA A 73 36.26 24.12 29.06
CA ALA A 73 36.84 25.13 29.94
C ALA A 73 37.98 24.56 30.80
N ALA A 74 37.78 23.38 31.40
CA ALA A 74 38.82 22.70 32.16
C ALA A 74 40.04 22.32 31.29
N LEU A 75 39.81 21.96 30.02
CA LEU A 75 40.88 21.64 29.06
C LEU A 75 41.66 22.88 28.62
N GLU A 76 40.98 24.02 28.44
CA GLU A 76 41.62 25.32 28.14
C GLU A 76 42.47 25.80 29.32
N GLU A 77 42.00 25.63 30.55
CA GLU A 77 42.76 26.02 31.75
C GLU A 77 43.92 25.07 32.06
N ALA A 78 43.78 23.79 31.69
CA ALA A 78 44.87 22.81 31.77
C ALA A 78 45.89 22.92 30.63
N MET A 79 45.73 23.85 29.69
CA MET A 79 46.69 24.10 28.60
C MET A 79 47.61 25.27 28.96
N PRO A 80 48.75 25.05 29.65
CA PRO A 80 49.67 26.13 29.97
C PRO A 80 50.27 26.71 28.69
N GLU A 81 50.31 28.03 28.59
CA GLU A 81 51.10 28.77 27.59
C GLU A 81 52.61 28.58 27.89
N GLY A 82 53.13 27.36 27.69
CA GLY A 82 54.52 27.00 27.97
C GLY A 82 54.69 25.53 28.38
N GLY A 83 55.03 24.68 27.41
CA GLY A 83 55.37 23.25 27.48
C GLY A 83 55.34 22.55 28.84
N ALA A 84 54.33 21.72 29.06
CA ALA A 84 54.28 20.75 30.16
C ALA A 84 55.39 19.69 30.01
N SER A 85 55.99 19.26 31.13
CA SER A 85 56.97 18.18 31.13
C SER A 85 56.28 16.83 30.89
N ALA A 86 57.02 15.83 30.38
CA ALA A 86 56.45 14.51 30.08
C ALA A 86 55.84 13.81 31.32
N GLU A 87 56.34 14.13 32.51
CA GLU A 87 55.86 13.61 33.80
C GLU A 87 54.54 14.27 34.24
N ASP A 88 54.33 15.55 33.92
CA ASP A 88 53.06 16.26 34.18
C ASP A 88 51.96 15.75 33.27
N VAL A 89 52.28 15.52 31.98
CA VAL A 89 51.37 14.92 31.01
C VAL A 89 50.99 13.50 31.42
N GLN A 90 51.95 12.70 31.90
CA GLN A 90 51.68 11.33 32.35
C GLN A 90 50.79 11.30 33.60
N SER A 91 51.01 12.20 34.56
CA SER A 91 50.18 12.30 35.76
C SER A 91 48.75 12.74 35.41
N ALA A 92 48.59 13.77 34.57
CA ALA A 92 47.29 14.24 34.09
C ALA A 92 46.52 13.16 33.31
N VAL A 93 47.20 12.42 32.44
CA VAL A 93 46.59 11.30 31.70
C VAL A 93 46.17 10.18 32.64
N SER A 94 46.93 9.89 33.71
CA SER A 94 46.58 8.85 34.67
C SER A 94 45.36 9.22 35.53
N GLU A 95 45.25 10.49 35.96
CA GLU A 95 44.04 11.00 36.62
C GLU A 95 42.83 11.00 35.69
N GLN A 96 43.03 11.36 34.42
CA GLN A 96 41.97 11.34 33.42
C GLN A 96 41.48 9.92 33.11
N LEU A 97 42.37 8.92 33.11
CA LEU A 97 42.03 7.51 32.98
C LEU A 97 41.23 6.99 34.19
N ALA A 98 41.62 7.36 35.41
CA ALA A 98 40.89 7.00 36.62
C ALA A 98 39.47 7.60 36.63
N GLY A 99 39.35 8.91 36.30
CA GLY A 99 38.04 9.56 36.18
C GLY A 99 37.21 9.02 35.02
N PHE A 100 37.83 8.59 33.92
CA PHE A 100 37.14 7.96 32.81
C PHE A 100 36.61 6.58 33.19
N GLU A 101 37.38 5.75 33.90
CA GLU A 101 36.95 4.43 34.38
C GLU A 101 35.78 4.55 35.36
N GLU A 102 35.84 5.50 36.29
CA GLU A 102 34.72 5.80 37.19
C GLU A 102 33.47 6.23 36.41
N SER A 103 33.62 7.12 35.43
CA SER A 103 32.50 7.56 34.58
C SER A 103 31.92 6.43 33.72
N LEU A 104 32.75 5.51 33.24
CA LEU A 104 32.31 4.33 32.49
C LEU A 104 31.56 3.35 33.38
N SER A 105 32.03 3.15 34.60
CA SER A 105 31.37 2.28 35.57
C SER A 105 29.99 2.82 35.96
N ALA A 106 29.88 4.13 36.19
CA ALA A 106 28.61 4.79 36.45
C ALA A 106 27.65 4.70 35.25
N ARG A 107 28.14 4.96 34.03
CA ARG A 107 27.35 4.82 32.80
C ARG A 107 26.91 3.38 32.55
N LEU A 108 27.73 2.39 32.86
CA LEU A 108 27.37 0.97 32.72
C LEU A 108 26.27 0.57 33.72
N ALA A 109 26.33 1.08 34.95
CA ALA A 109 25.27 0.87 35.94
C ALA A 109 23.95 1.51 35.47
N GLU A 110 24.00 2.76 35.01
CA GLU A 110 22.83 3.49 34.50
C GLU A 110 22.26 2.86 33.23
N LEU A 111 23.11 2.39 32.32
CA LEU A 111 22.70 1.64 31.12
C LEU A 111 22.02 0.32 31.51
N SER A 112 22.56 -0.39 32.51
CA SER A 112 21.98 -1.66 32.98
C SER A 112 20.57 -1.46 33.54
N GLU A 113 20.38 -0.39 34.33
CA GLU A 113 19.10 -0.02 34.92
C GLU A 113 18.10 0.44 33.85
N ALA A 114 18.56 1.22 32.87
CA ALA A 114 17.75 1.60 31.71
C ALA A 114 17.32 0.39 30.86
N THR A 115 18.22 -0.57 30.60
CA THR A 115 17.84 -1.81 29.88
C THR A 115 16.86 -2.66 30.67
N GLN A 116 16.96 -2.69 32.00
CA GLN A 116 16.03 -3.43 32.85
C GLN A 116 14.64 -2.79 32.81
N SER A 117 14.56 -1.47 32.95
CA SER A 117 13.32 -0.70 32.82
C SER A 117 12.70 -0.85 31.42
N GLN A 118 13.53 -0.82 30.36
CA GLN A 118 13.07 -1.02 29.00
C GLN A 118 12.51 -2.44 28.79
N ALA A 119 13.14 -3.46 29.38
CA ALA A 119 12.64 -4.84 29.31
C ALA A 119 11.32 -5.04 30.08
N GLU A 120 11.11 -4.31 31.18
CA GLU A 120 9.85 -4.31 31.92
C GLU A 120 8.74 -3.61 31.15
N ASN A 121 9.04 -2.45 30.55
CA ASN A 121 8.10 -1.74 29.66
C ASN A 121 7.72 -2.58 28.44
N LEU A 122 8.67 -3.24 27.78
CA LEU A 122 8.36 -4.16 26.67
C LEU A 122 7.46 -5.31 27.11
N ARG A 123 7.69 -5.89 28.30
CA ARG A 123 6.79 -6.94 28.82
C ARG A 123 5.39 -6.40 29.05
N GLY A 124 5.26 -5.21 29.64
CA GLY A 124 3.98 -4.54 29.82
C GLY A 124 3.24 -4.32 28.50
N SER A 125 3.93 -3.76 27.50
CA SER A 125 3.34 -3.55 26.17
C SER A 125 2.93 -4.86 25.47
N LEU A 126 3.70 -5.94 25.67
CA LEU A 126 3.36 -7.27 25.13
C LEU A 126 2.15 -7.89 25.83
N ASP A 127 2.03 -7.75 27.15
CA ASP A 127 0.85 -8.19 27.91
C ASP A 127 -0.41 -7.40 27.51
N GLU A 128 -0.25 -6.11 27.25
CA GLU A 128 -1.33 -5.22 26.79
C GLU A 128 -1.75 -5.56 25.35
N LEU A 129 -0.79 -5.83 24.46
CA LEU A 129 -1.04 -6.34 23.12
C LEU A 129 -1.75 -7.71 23.15
N ALA A 130 -1.31 -8.62 24.01
CA ALA A 130 -1.92 -9.94 24.18
C ALA A 130 -3.37 -9.83 24.67
N SER A 131 -3.61 -8.98 25.68
CA SER A 131 -4.95 -8.71 26.19
C SER A 131 -5.84 -8.05 25.13
N GLY A 132 -5.28 -7.12 24.34
CA GLY A 132 -5.94 -6.49 23.21
C GLY A 132 -6.30 -7.48 22.11
N LEU A 133 -5.42 -8.43 21.79
CA LEU A 133 -5.68 -9.52 20.84
C LEU A 133 -6.79 -10.46 21.32
N GLU A 134 -6.81 -10.82 22.60
CA GLU A 134 -7.89 -11.62 23.19
C GLU A 134 -9.24 -10.88 23.14
N GLN A 135 -9.23 -9.58 23.40
CA GLN A 135 -10.44 -8.76 23.33
C GLN A 135 -10.91 -8.58 21.87
N SER A 136 -9.97 -8.39 20.94
CA SER A 136 -10.24 -8.34 19.50
C SER A 136 -10.80 -9.66 18.99
N ALA A 137 -10.24 -10.79 19.42
CA ALA A 137 -10.72 -12.13 19.09
C ALA A 137 -12.12 -12.39 19.67
N ARG A 138 -12.42 -11.90 20.88
CA ARG A 138 -13.78 -11.97 21.45
C ARG A 138 -14.77 -11.10 20.70
N VAL A 139 -14.38 -9.90 20.27
CA VAL A 139 -15.23 -9.01 19.47
C VAL A 139 -15.45 -9.59 18.07
N ALA A 140 -14.41 -10.16 17.45
CA ALA A 140 -14.52 -10.87 16.17
C ALA A 140 -15.39 -12.13 16.31
N ALA A 141 -15.20 -12.93 17.37
CA ALA A 141 -16.04 -14.10 17.66
C ALA A 141 -17.50 -13.69 17.97
N ALA A 142 -17.73 -12.57 18.64
CA ALA A 142 -19.05 -12.03 18.91
C ALA A 142 -19.70 -11.46 17.63
N ALA A 143 -18.92 -10.82 16.74
CA ALA A 143 -19.39 -10.35 15.44
C ALA A 143 -19.73 -11.54 14.53
N VAL A 144 -18.89 -12.58 14.52
CA VAL A 144 -19.16 -13.85 13.81
C VAL A 144 -20.35 -14.58 14.42
N ALA A 145 -20.54 -14.59 15.74
CA ALA A 145 -21.72 -15.18 16.38
C ALA A 145 -22.99 -14.37 16.16
N SER A 146 -22.88 -13.03 16.04
CA SER A 146 -24.01 -12.15 15.76
C SER A 146 -24.38 -12.12 14.27
N ASN A 147 -23.43 -12.43 13.39
CA ASN A 147 -23.62 -12.55 11.95
C ASN A 147 -23.70 -14.02 11.46
N GLY A 148 -23.61 -14.98 12.39
CA GLY A 148 -23.46 -16.42 12.12
C GLY A 148 -24.59 -17.23 12.74
N GLY A 149 -25.82 -16.94 12.34
CA GLY A 149 -26.78 -18.00 12.10
C GLY A 149 -26.35 -18.76 10.84
N GLY A 150 -25.43 -19.72 10.97
CA GLY A 150 -25.04 -20.63 9.88
C GLY A 150 -23.55 -20.64 9.56
N GLY A 151 -22.76 -21.31 10.40
CA GLY A 151 -21.36 -21.63 10.11
C GLY A 151 -21.11 -23.11 10.37
N GLY A 152 -21.56 -23.96 9.45
CA GLY A 152 -21.21 -25.38 9.38
C GLY A 152 -20.63 -25.65 8.01
N GLY A 153 -19.40 -26.16 7.96
CA GLY A 153 -18.67 -26.46 6.74
C GLY A 153 -19.54 -27.20 5.72
N GLY A 154 -19.86 -26.50 4.65
CA GLY A 154 -20.33 -27.06 3.41
C GLY A 154 -19.47 -26.42 2.35
N ALA A 155 -18.79 -27.24 1.56
CA ALA A 155 -18.52 -26.85 0.19
C ALA A 155 -19.88 -26.39 -0.35
N THR A 156 -19.97 -25.11 -0.70
CA THR A 156 -21.16 -24.52 -1.31
C THR A 156 -21.35 -25.19 -2.66
N GLU A 157 -22.14 -26.26 -2.67
CA GLU A 157 -22.62 -26.89 -3.91
C GLU A 157 -23.31 -25.78 -4.72
N GLY A 158 -22.68 -25.38 -5.83
CA GLY A 158 -23.16 -24.31 -6.72
C GLY A 158 -22.27 -23.08 -6.83
N MET A 159 -21.12 -23.01 -6.15
CA MET A 159 -20.16 -21.93 -6.34
C MET A 159 -19.31 -22.18 -7.59
N GLU A 160 -19.22 -21.19 -8.48
CA GLU A 160 -18.32 -21.26 -9.63
C GLU A 160 -16.89 -21.03 -9.16
N VAL A 161 -15.96 -21.92 -9.51
CA VAL A 161 -14.57 -21.89 -9.06
C VAL A 161 -13.66 -21.78 -10.27
N THR A 162 -12.68 -20.89 -10.20
CA THR A 162 -11.71 -20.67 -11.27
C THR A 162 -10.58 -21.69 -11.21
N GLU A 163 -9.85 -21.83 -12.32
CA GLU A 163 -8.48 -22.35 -12.25
C GLU A 163 -7.57 -21.35 -11.50
N PRO A 164 -6.36 -21.75 -11.06
CA PRO A 164 -5.43 -20.84 -10.40
C PRO A 164 -5.06 -19.65 -11.29
N LEU A 165 -5.29 -18.44 -10.78
CA LEU A 165 -5.02 -17.18 -11.47
C LEU A 165 -3.73 -16.54 -10.98
N THR A 166 -2.91 -16.06 -11.91
CA THR A 166 -1.71 -15.26 -11.65
C THR A 166 -1.99 -13.76 -11.72
N VAL A 167 -1.03 -12.95 -11.25
CA VAL A 167 -1.10 -11.49 -11.37
C VAL A 167 -1.29 -11.07 -12.83
N GLY A 168 -2.24 -10.18 -13.09
CA GLY A 168 -2.57 -9.74 -14.45
C GLY A 168 -3.74 -10.50 -15.09
N GLN A 169 -4.23 -11.57 -14.47
CA GLN A 169 -5.39 -12.32 -14.96
C GLN A 169 -6.70 -11.89 -14.28
N THR A 170 -7.81 -12.13 -14.96
CA THR A 170 -9.15 -11.74 -14.53
C THR A 170 -10.07 -12.96 -14.53
N ALA A 171 -10.76 -13.20 -13.42
CA ALA A 171 -11.91 -14.08 -13.38
C ALA A 171 -13.17 -13.33 -13.81
N LEU A 172 -14.04 -13.99 -14.57
CA LEU A 172 -15.37 -13.50 -14.93
C LEU A 172 -16.38 -14.43 -14.27
N PHE A 173 -17.35 -13.86 -13.57
CA PHE A 173 -18.50 -14.58 -13.01
C PHE A 173 -19.80 -13.89 -13.45
N ALA A 174 -20.93 -14.60 -13.39
CA ALA A 174 -22.26 -14.11 -13.78
C ALA A 174 -22.26 -13.44 -15.18
N GLU A 175 -21.84 -14.19 -16.21
CA GLU A 175 -21.71 -13.72 -17.61
C GLU A 175 -20.87 -12.42 -17.77
N GLY A 176 -19.93 -12.18 -16.86
CA GLY A 176 -19.07 -11.00 -16.87
C GLY A 176 -19.63 -9.78 -16.12
N GLY A 177 -20.76 -9.95 -15.41
CA GLY A 177 -21.30 -8.99 -14.46
C GLY A 177 -20.40 -8.79 -13.22
N VAL A 178 -19.56 -9.78 -12.91
CA VAL A 178 -18.49 -9.65 -11.92
C VAL A 178 -17.14 -9.95 -12.55
N ARG A 179 -16.21 -8.99 -12.45
CA ARG A 179 -14.84 -9.11 -12.96
C ARG A 179 -13.87 -8.98 -11.79
N ALA A 180 -13.17 -10.06 -11.46
CA ALA A 180 -12.17 -10.07 -10.39
C ALA A 180 -10.76 -10.17 -10.99
N PHE A 181 -10.06 -9.04 -11.05
CA PHE A 181 -8.70 -8.94 -11.58
C PHE A 181 -7.66 -9.11 -10.47
N VAL A 182 -6.72 -10.04 -10.65
CA VAL A 182 -5.63 -10.29 -9.70
C VAL A 182 -4.55 -9.22 -9.86
N SER A 183 -4.55 -8.23 -8.98
CA SER A 183 -3.60 -7.11 -9.02
C SER A 183 -2.27 -7.44 -8.36
N ARG A 184 -2.28 -8.23 -7.29
CA ARG A 184 -1.08 -8.65 -6.55
C ARG A 184 -1.37 -9.86 -5.68
N ILE A 185 -0.44 -10.81 -5.62
CA ILE A 185 -0.46 -11.94 -4.69
C ILE A 185 0.59 -11.73 -3.61
N ASN A 186 0.21 -11.85 -2.34
CA ASN A 186 1.10 -11.82 -1.19
C ASN A 186 1.11 -13.17 -0.48
N ALA A 187 1.93 -14.09 -0.99
CA ALA A 187 2.04 -15.43 -0.44
C ALA A 187 2.55 -15.49 1.01
N GLN A 188 3.35 -14.51 1.46
CA GLN A 188 3.84 -14.46 2.84
C GLN A 188 2.74 -14.08 3.83
N ALA A 189 1.85 -13.17 3.43
CA ALA A 189 0.72 -12.75 4.26
C ALA A 189 -0.54 -13.61 4.07
N GLY A 190 -0.55 -14.52 3.08
CA GLY A 190 -1.73 -15.31 2.74
C GLY A 190 -2.88 -14.46 2.20
N SER A 191 -2.57 -13.35 1.50
CA SER A 191 -3.58 -12.44 0.95
C SER A 191 -3.37 -12.18 -0.53
N VAL A 192 -4.46 -11.81 -1.20
CA VAL A 192 -4.45 -11.35 -2.58
C VAL A 192 -5.14 -9.99 -2.67
N ARG A 193 -4.60 -9.11 -3.50
CA ARG A 193 -5.26 -7.87 -3.88
C ARG A 193 -6.00 -8.10 -5.19
N LEU A 194 -7.31 -8.03 -5.12
CA LEU A 194 -8.20 -8.13 -6.26
C LEU A 194 -8.73 -6.74 -6.62
N SER A 195 -8.99 -6.51 -7.89
CA SER A 195 -9.86 -5.43 -8.34
C SER A 195 -11.16 -6.06 -8.80
N ILE A 196 -12.24 -5.88 -8.04
CA ILE A 196 -13.56 -6.42 -8.34
C ILE A 196 -14.42 -5.29 -8.90
N ASN A 197 -14.84 -5.41 -10.17
CA ASN A 197 -15.58 -4.36 -10.87
C ASN A 197 -14.91 -2.96 -10.80
N GLY A 198 -13.58 -2.92 -10.72
CA GLY A 198 -12.79 -1.70 -10.61
C GLY A 198 -12.49 -1.23 -9.19
N GLU A 199 -13.17 -1.76 -8.17
CA GLU A 199 -12.84 -1.47 -6.77
C GLU A 199 -11.74 -2.40 -6.27
N THR A 200 -10.72 -1.86 -5.60
CA THR A 200 -9.60 -2.66 -5.13
C THR A 200 -9.82 -3.12 -3.69
N THR A 201 -9.76 -4.44 -3.48
CA THR A 201 -9.96 -5.07 -2.17
C THR A 201 -8.84 -6.07 -1.90
N GLU A 202 -8.37 -6.13 -0.66
CA GLU A 202 -7.42 -7.14 -0.22
C GLU A 202 -8.16 -8.22 0.57
N ILE A 203 -8.05 -9.47 0.13
CA ILE A 203 -8.80 -10.60 0.66
C ILE A 203 -7.79 -11.70 1.07
N GLY A 204 -7.92 -12.20 2.29
CA GLY A 204 -7.16 -13.36 2.78
C GLY A 204 -7.76 -14.68 2.31
N VAL A 205 -6.97 -15.76 2.34
CA VAL A 205 -7.48 -17.11 2.04
C VAL A 205 -8.65 -17.46 2.97
N GLY A 206 -9.74 -17.96 2.40
CA GLY A 206 -11.01 -18.22 3.09
C GLY A 206 -11.87 -16.98 3.33
N GLY A 207 -11.41 -15.78 2.94
CA GLY A 207 -12.18 -14.55 2.97
C GLY A 207 -13.00 -14.35 1.69
N ALA A 208 -14.01 -13.51 1.78
CA ALA A 208 -14.85 -13.10 0.65
C ALA A 208 -15.13 -11.60 0.68
N ALA A 209 -15.28 -11.02 -0.51
CA ALA A 209 -15.75 -9.65 -0.68
C ALA A 209 -17.18 -9.68 -1.23
N PRO A 210 -18.11 -8.90 -0.63
CA PRO A 210 -19.45 -8.74 -1.20
C PRO A 210 -19.37 -7.93 -2.49
N VAL A 211 -20.22 -8.28 -3.45
CA VAL A 211 -20.36 -7.64 -4.74
C VAL A 211 -21.84 -7.44 -5.01
N SER A 212 -22.23 -6.19 -5.26
CA SER A 212 -23.60 -5.87 -5.69
C SER A 212 -23.64 -5.78 -7.21
N ILE A 213 -24.44 -6.63 -7.84
CA ILE A 213 -24.75 -6.60 -9.27
C ILE A 213 -26.23 -6.33 -9.50
N GLU A 214 -26.63 -6.03 -10.73
CA GLU A 214 -28.05 -5.78 -11.07
C GLU A 214 -28.97 -6.98 -10.74
N ALA A 215 -28.41 -8.20 -10.78
CA ALA A 215 -29.13 -9.43 -10.46
C ALA A 215 -29.27 -9.70 -8.95
N GLY A 216 -28.54 -8.98 -8.09
CA GLY A 216 -28.58 -9.14 -6.63
C GLY A 216 -27.22 -8.94 -5.96
N ASP A 217 -27.19 -9.12 -4.64
CA ASP A 217 -25.95 -9.16 -3.87
C ASP A 217 -25.37 -10.58 -3.91
N CYS A 218 -24.09 -10.68 -4.21
CA CYS A 218 -23.32 -11.91 -4.22
C CYS A 218 -21.91 -11.66 -3.66
N SER A 219 -21.00 -12.61 -3.80
CA SER A 219 -19.66 -12.54 -3.24
C SER A 219 -18.61 -13.22 -4.12
N VAL A 220 -17.38 -12.73 -3.99
CA VAL A 220 -16.18 -13.35 -4.56
C VAL A 220 -15.25 -13.72 -3.40
N ALA A 221 -14.94 -15.01 -3.30
CA ALA A 221 -14.13 -15.61 -2.25
C ALA A 221 -12.77 -16.07 -2.76
N VAL A 222 -11.77 -16.03 -1.89
CA VAL A 222 -10.44 -16.61 -2.14
C VAL A 222 -10.43 -18.02 -1.57
N MET A 223 -10.47 -19.01 -2.44
CA MET A 223 -10.56 -20.42 -2.04
C MET A 223 -9.20 -21.02 -1.68
N GLY A 224 -8.15 -20.62 -2.39
CA GLY A 224 -6.81 -21.17 -2.22
C GLY A 224 -5.74 -20.22 -2.74
N LEU A 225 -4.55 -20.32 -2.18
CA LEU A 225 -3.37 -19.60 -2.63
C LEU A 225 -2.20 -20.59 -2.68
N GLU A 226 -1.87 -21.03 -3.89
CA GLU A 226 -0.79 -21.98 -4.13
C GLU A 226 0.37 -21.30 -4.88
N SER A 227 1.45 -22.05 -5.15
CA SER A 227 2.56 -21.57 -5.98
C SER A 227 2.16 -21.24 -7.42
N GLU A 228 1.07 -21.85 -7.90
CA GLU A 228 0.56 -21.69 -9.27
C GLU A 228 -0.35 -20.47 -9.42
N GLY A 229 -0.91 -19.95 -8.33
CA GLY A 229 -1.78 -18.77 -8.36
C GLY A 229 -2.77 -18.72 -7.21
N VAL A 230 -3.80 -17.89 -7.39
CA VAL A 230 -4.95 -17.78 -6.50
C VAL A 230 -6.17 -18.43 -7.14
N THR A 231 -6.87 -19.28 -6.38
CA THR A 231 -8.13 -19.89 -6.81
C THR A 231 -9.28 -19.05 -6.25
N LEU A 232 -10.15 -18.55 -7.11
CA LEU A 232 -11.31 -17.73 -6.73
C LEU A 232 -12.59 -18.54 -6.85
N GLY A 233 -13.54 -18.28 -5.96
CA GLY A 233 -14.89 -18.83 -6.01
C GLY A 233 -15.93 -17.71 -5.98
N SER A 234 -17.06 -17.88 -6.66
CA SER A 234 -18.16 -16.91 -6.59
C SER A 234 -19.52 -17.59 -6.52
N ASP A 235 -20.40 -17.05 -5.67
CA ASP A 235 -21.83 -17.38 -5.62
C ASP A 235 -22.68 -16.40 -6.43
N CYS A 236 -22.05 -15.55 -7.24
CA CYS A 236 -22.71 -14.75 -8.26
C CYS A 236 -23.22 -15.70 -9.35
N SER A 237 -24.35 -16.35 -9.08
CA SER A 237 -25.02 -17.23 -10.02
C SER A 237 -25.72 -16.43 -11.10
N ASP A 238 -25.64 -16.88 -12.34
CA ASP A 238 -26.72 -16.66 -13.30
C ASP A 238 -27.97 -17.37 -12.75
N ALA A 239 -29.09 -16.65 -12.60
CA ALA A 239 -30.38 -17.33 -12.48
C ALA A 239 -30.61 -18.10 -13.80
N GLN A 240 -30.54 -19.43 -13.95
CA GLN A 240 -30.54 -20.64 -13.10
C GLN A 240 -29.93 -21.81 -13.95
N PRO A 241 -30.20 -23.10 -13.65
CA PRO A 241 -29.54 -23.98 -12.71
C PRO A 241 -28.76 -25.11 -13.44
N SER A 242 -27.95 -25.85 -12.67
CA SER A 242 -27.53 -27.24 -12.88
C SER A 242 -27.96 -27.90 -14.20
N GLY A 243 -27.02 -28.09 -15.13
CA GLY A 243 -27.23 -28.92 -16.30
C GLY A 243 -26.14 -28.71 -17.32
N ALA A 244 -25.18 -29.63 -17.34
CA ALA A 244 -24.22 -29.76 -18.42
C ALA A 244 -24.91 -29.68 -19.80
N MET A 245 -24.40 -28.84 -20.69
CA MET A 245 -24.32 -29.14 -22.11
C MET A 245 -23.37 -28.16 -22.80
N GLU A 246 -22.37 -28.72 -23.47
CA GLU A 246 -21.71 -28.13 -24.64
C GLU A 246 -22.77 -27.51 -25.55
N GLY A 247 -22.61 -26.24 -25.92
CA GLY A 247 -23.55 -25.54 -26.78
C GLY A 247 -22.94 -24.24 -27.28
N ASP A 248 -22.75 -24.21 -28.60
CA ASP A 248 -22.14 -23.20 -29.44
C ASP A 248 -22.23 -21.73 -28.99
N ALA A 249 -21.10 -21.06 -29.17
CA ALA A 249 -20.98 -19.63 -29.29
C ALA A 249 -22.06 -19.05 -30.22
N GLU A 250 -22.71 -17.97 -29.81
CA GLU A 250 -22.89 -16.73 -30.58
C GLU A 250 -23.89 -15.80 -29.90
N ALA A 251 -23.40 -14.64 -29.42
CA ALA A 251 -23.98 -13.31 -29.66
C ALA A 251 -23.23 -12.24 -28.83
N ALA A 252 -21.93 -12.05 -29.09
CA ALA A 252 -21.24 -10.82 -28.70
C ALA A 252 -21.57 -9.73 -29.73
N GLY A 253 -22.07 -8.59 -29.25
CA GLY A 253 -22.14 -7.38 -30.07
C GLY A 253 -20.76 -7.10 -30.66
N SER A 254 -20.71 -6.96 -31.99
CA SER A 254 -19.48 -7.00 -32.78
C SER A 254 -18.41 -6.04 -32.24
N ALA A 255 -17.43 -6.61 -31.52
CA ALA A 255 -16.15 -5.95 -31.34
C ALA A 255 -15.54 -5.69 -32.74
N PRO A 256 -14.94 -4.51 -32.98
CA PRO A 256 -14.22 -4.26 -34.22
C PRO A 256 -13.18 -5.37 -34.45
N PRO A 257 -12.98 -5.82 -35.70
CA PRO A 257 -12.01 -6.88 -35.98
C PRO A 257 -10.63 -6.44 -35.49
N ALA A 258 -9.95 -7.34 -34.78
CA ALA A 258 -8.60 -7.09 -34.33
C ALA A 258 -7.66 -6.81 -35.52
N PRO A 259 -6.68 -5.91 -35.34
CA PRO A 259 -5.72 -5.58 -36.38
C PRO A 259 -4.83 -6.80 -36.72
N GLU A 260 -4.61 -7.06 -38.02
CA GLU A 260 -3.74 -8.15 -38.49
C GLU A 260 -2.26 -7.94 -38.10
N GLU A 261 -1.84 -6.68 -37.96
CA GLU A 261 -0.53 -6.27 -37.45
C GLU A 261 -0.75 -5.25 -36.31
N GLY A 262 -0.72 -5.73 -35.06
CA GLY A 262 -1.01 -4.94 -33.88
C GLY A 262 0.10 -4.96 -32.83
N PHE A 263 0.06 -4.00 -31.92
CA PHE A 263 1.00 -3.87 -30.80
C PHE A 263 0.28 -4.19 -29.49
N GLY A 264 0.91 -4.98 -28.64
CA GLY A 264 0.37 -5.38 -27.34
C GLY A 264 0.65 -4.37 -26.22
N VAL A 265 0.01 -4.59 -25.07
CA VAL A 265 0.27 -3.78 -23.86
C VAL A 265 1.70 -3.99 -23.38
N GLY A 266 2.41 -2.89 -23.12
CA GLY A 266 3.82 -2.87 -22.75
C GLY A 266 4.78 -2.78 -23.94
N GLU A 267 4.27 -2.81 -25.18
CA GLU A 267 5.10 -2.67 -26.37
C GLU A 267 5.25 -1.22 -26.83
N VAL A 268 6.31 -0.98 -27.61
CA VAL A 268 6.61 0.31 -28.24
C VAL A 268 6.60 0.14 -29.76
N ALA A 269 5.64 0.76 -30.42
CA ALA A 269 5.63 0.89 -31.87
C ALA A 269 6.57 2.03 -32.30
N GLN A 270 7.36 1.78 -33.35
CA GLN A 270 8.15 2.80 -34.03
C GLN A 270 7.52 3.05 -35.40
N LEU A 271 7.01 4.27 -35.61
CA LEU A 271 6.28 4.68 -36.81
C LEU A 271 7.01 5.84 -37.49
N ALA A 272 6.69 6.09 -38.77
CA ALA A 272 7.27 7.17 -39.58
C ALA A 272 8.82 7.21 -39.49
N ASP A 273 9.49 6.11 -39.86
CA ASP A 273 10.96 5.96 -39.84
C ASP A 273 11.62 6.27 -38.48
N GLY A 274 10.89 6.06 -37.39
CA GLY A 274 11.36 6.29 -36.02
C GLY A 274 11.12 7.71 -35.50
N ALA A 275 10.48 8.58 -36.28
CA ALA A 275 10.07 9.92 -35.83
C ALA A 275 8.95 9.87 -34.77
N LEU A 276 8.21 8.76 -34.71
CA LEU A 276 7.13 8.51 -33.75
C LEU A 276 7.43 7.24 -32.96
N ARG A 277 7.46 7.36 -31.63
CA ARG A 277 7.50 6.24 -30.69
C ARG A 277 6.21 6.18 -29.90
N VAL A 278 5.38 5.17 -30.13
CA VAL A 278 4.10 5.02 -29.45
C VAL A 278 4.19 3.87 -28.46
N PHE A 279 4.02 4.15 -27.17
CA PHE A 279 3.96 3.15 -26.12
C PHE A 279 2.51 2.82 -25.78
N VAL A 280 2.18 1.53 -25.77
CA VAL A 280 0.84 1.05 -25.40
C VAL A 280 0.83 0.69 -23.92
N SER A 281 0.19 1.53 -23.11
CA SER A 281 0.16 1.37 -21.65
C SER A 281 -1.01 0.51 -21.14
N GLY A 282 -2.04 0.30 -21.97
CA GLY A 282 -3.21 -0.50 -21.62
C GLY A 282 -4.32 -0.38 -22.67
N MET A 283 -5.40 -1.14 -22.52
CA MET A 283 -6.59 -1.06 -23.37
C MET A 283 -7.86 -0.96 -22.52
N ALA A 284 -8.90 -0.39 -23.11
CA ALA A 284 -10.23 -0.31 -22.53
C ALA A 284 -10.91 -1.68 -22.53
N GLN A 285 -11.75 -1.90 -21.52
CA GLN A 285 -12.34 -3.18 -21.20
C GLN A 285 -13.41 -3.67 -22.20
N ASP A 286 -13.88 -2.77 -23.05
CA ASP A 286 -14.80 -3.01 -24.14
C ASP A 286 -14.07 -3.27 -25.47
N GLY A 287 -12.73 -3.24 -25.46
CA GLY A 287 -11.90 -3.40 -26.65
C GLY A 287 -12.04 -2.26 -27.65
N THR A 288 -12.65 -1.12 -27.29
CA THR A 288 -12.90 -0.04 -28.26
C THR A 288 -11.80 1.03 -28.26
N ALA A 289 -10.99 1.08 -27.21
CA ALA A 289 -9.96 2.11 -27.04
C ALA A 289 -8.66 1.58 -26.44
N ALA A 290 -7.55 2.22 -26.78
CA ALA A 290 -6.22 1.95 -26.24
C ALA A 290 -5.68 3.17 -25.50
N ARG A 291 -4.94 2.94 -24.42
CA ARG A 291 -4.20 3.98 -23.71
C ARG A 291 -2.77 4.03 -24.24
N ILE A 292 -2.47 5.04 -25.04
CA ILE A 292 -1.18 5.21 -25.70
C ILE A 292 -0.45 6.46 -25.23
N ALA A 293 0.88 6.44 -25.28
CA ALA A 293 1.74 7.61 -25.09
C ALA A 293 2.66 7.76 -26.29
N VAL A 294 2.67 8.92 -26.92
CA VAL A 294 3.46 9.19 -28.12
C VAL A 294 4.69 10.04 -27.75
N ASN A 295 5.86 9.65 -28.21
CA ASN A 295 7.17 10.30 -27.96
C ASN A 295 7.49 10.56 -26.48
N GLY A 296 6.99 9.71 -25.58
CA GLY A 296 7.22 9.84 -24.13
C GLY A 296 6.45 10.99 -23.45
N VAL A 297 5.43 11.52 -24.13
CA VAL A 297 4.51 12.54 -23.59
C VAL A 297 3.45 11.85 -22.69
N THR A 298 2.42 12.59 -22.30
CA THR A 298 1.25 12.15 -21.52
C THR A 298 0.52 10.97 -22.18
N THR A 299 0.14 9.99 -21.37
CA THR A 299 -0.75 8.90 -21.77
C THR A 299 -2.16 9.42 -22.04
N GLN A 300 -2.76 8.99 -23.14
CA GLN A 300 -4.12 9.35 -23.54
C GLN A 300 -4.88 8.13 -24.04
N VAL A 301 -6.20 8.13 -23.82
CA VAL A 301 -7.09 7.07 -24.28
C VAL A 301 -7.59 7.45 -25.67
N VAL A 302 -7.45 6.55 -26.63
CA VAL A 302 -7.73 6.77 -28.05
C VAL A 302 -8.49 5.57 -28.59
N GLY A 303 -9.67 5.82 -29.16
CA GLY A 303 -10.54 4.82 -29.76
C GLY A 303 -10.09 4.36 -31.14
N SER A 304 -10.63 3.24 -31.62
CA SER A 304 -10.47 2.81 -33.00
C SER A 304 -10.99 3.88 -33.98
N GLY A 305 -10.17 4.25 -34.96
CA GLY A 305 -10.44 5.30 -35.96
C GLY A 305 -10.07 6.71 -35.49
N GLU A 306 -9.69 6.90 -34.23
CA GLU A 306 -9.25 8.20 -33.73
C GLU A 306 -7.77 8.47 -34.04
N SER A 307 -7.42 9.74 -34.14
CA SER A 307 -6.07 10.21 -34.47
C SER A 307 -5.56 11.22 -33.46
N VAL A 308 -4.26 11.18 -33.20
CA VAL A 308 -3.54 12.05 -32.28
C VAL A 308 -2.49 12.83 -33.04
N GLU A 309 -2.58 14.15 -32.98
CA GLU A 309 -1.54 15.03 -33.52
C GLU A 309 -0.47 15.28 -32.47
N VAL A 310 0.79 15.11 -32.88
CA VAL A 310 1.98 15.35 -32.06
C VAL A 310 3.02 16.11 -32.86
N GLN A 311 3.79 16.95 -32.18
CA GLN A 311 4.97 17.54 -32.80
C GLN A 311 6.20 16.67 -32.55
N SER A 312 6.96 16.40 -33.61
CA SER A 312 8.25 15.73 -33.55
C SER A 312 9.29 16.61 -34.22
N GLY A 313 10.09 17.32 -33.40
CA GLY A 313 11.01 18.33 -33.90
C GLY A 313 10.28 19.51 -34.55
N GLU A 314 10.51 19.71 -35.85
CA GLU A 314 9.89 20.79 -36.66
C GLU A 314 8.71 20.30 -37.51
N GLN A 315 8.35 19.01 -37.43
CA GLN A 315 7.29 18.40 -38.23
C GLN A 315 6.04 18.11 -37.40
N SER A 316 4.88 18.25 -38.03
CA SER A 316 3.61 17.81 -37.48
C SER A 316 3.39 16.35 -37.86
N CYS A 317 3.17 15.51 -36.86
CA CYS A 317 2.94 14.10 -37.06
C CYS A 317 1.57 13.70 -36.52
N THR A 318 0.92 12.76 -37.19
CA THR A 318 -0.37 12.21 -36.79
C THR A 318 -0.21 10.70 -36.57
N VAL A 319 -0.68 10.22 -35.42
CA VAL A 319 -0.80 8.80 -35.10
C VAL A 319 -2.28 8.43 -35.18
N THR A 320 -2.64 7.46 -36.00
CA THR A 320 -4.01 6.96 -36.14
C THR A 320 -4.12 5.56 -35.56
N VAL A 321 -5.13 5.33 -34.73
CA VAL A 321 -5.47 3.99 -34.24
C VAL A 321 -6.38 3.33 -35.24
N THR A 322 -5.91 2.30 -35.94
CA THR A 322 -6.69 1.63 -37.00
C THR A 322 -7.67 0.60 -36.44
N GLY A 323 -7.40 0.05 -35.27
CA GLY A 323 -8.26 -0.91 -34.58
C GLY A 323 -7.77 -1.23 -33.18
N VAL A 324 -8.68 -1.69 -32.31
CA VAL A 324 -8.37 -2.18 -30.97
C VAL A 324 -9.15 -3.49 -30.80
N GLY A 325 -8.49 -4.56 -30.37
CA GLY A 325 -9.12 -5.88 -30.27
C GLY A 325 -8.11 -6.98 -29.96
N ASP A 326 -8.57 -8.10 -29.40
CA ASP A 326 -7.75 -9.30 -29.09
C ASP A 326 -6.44 -9.01 -28.32
N GLY A 327 -6.45 -8.00 -27.45
CA GLY A 327 -5.27 -7.62 -26.68
C GLY A 327 -4.24 -6.78 -27.46
N MET A 328 -4.60 -6.30 -28.65
CA MET A 328 -3.72 -5.57 -29.56
C MET A 328 -4.32 -4.24 -30.03
N VAL A 329 -3.46 -3.30 -30.41
CA VAL A 329 -3.84 -2.03 -31.05
C VAL A 329 -3.11 -1.86 -32.39
N GLY A 330 -3.85 -1.53 -33.43
CA GLY A 330 -3.33 -1.21 -34.75
C GLY A 330 -2.97 0.26 -34.80
N LEU A 331 -1.75 0.58 -35.20
CA LEU A 331 -1.21 1.95 -35.17
C LEU A 331 -0.58 2.30 -36.51
N GLU A 332 -1.00 3.43 -37.08
CA GLU A 332 -0.37 4.04 -38.25
C GLU A 332 0.14 5.44 -37.89
N GLY A 333 1.24 5.87 -38.50
CA GLY A 333 1.84 7.17 -38.21
C GLY A 333 2.37 7.84 -39.47
N ALA A 334 2.01 9.10 -39.67
CA ALA A 334 2.47 9.92 -40.79
C ALA A 334 2.98 11.28 -40.27
N CYS A 335 4.04 11.81 -40.89
CA CYS A 335 4.61 13.12 -40.57
C CYS A 335 4.67 14.00 -41.83
N GLY A 336 4.33 15.28 -41.68
CA GLY A 336 4.26 16.28 -42.75
C GLY A 336 4.65 17.68 -42.30
#